data_AF-H6CB48-F1
#
_entry.id   AF-H6CB48-F1
#
_cell.length_a   1.000
_cell.length_b   1.000
_cell.length_c   1.000
_cell.angle_alpha   90.00
_cell.angle_beta   90.00
_cell.angle_gamma   90.00
#
_symmetry.space_group_name_H-M   'P 1'
#
loop_
_entity.id
_entity.type
_entity.pdbx_description
1 polymer ?
#
loop_
_entity_poly.entity_id
_entity_poly.type
_entity_poly.pdbx_seq_one_letter_code
_entity_poly.pdbx_strand_id
1 'polypeptide(L)'
;MNWKRRSTSGLAIDFPTLNVLGFFCYTISTCSFLYSPTIRAQYAARHPASPEPTVRFNDVAFGVHALVMVLLTYSQFFQWPWYLHVSSNQRASGPVLGIVWGSIVAIVALVILVMSYSGWQRQDPQDWAWIDVVYALEYVKLICTLVKYIPQAWVNYKRKSTQGWSILQILFDITGGVLSLLQLVIDASLQDDWSGITGNPLKLGLSNISIAFDLLFIVQHYLLYPGLVDPSVRTEGSPQQPLLTSDGDDSP
;
A
#
# COMPACT_ATOMS: atom_id res chain seq x y z
N MET A 1 0.16 14.22 9.06
CA MET A 1 0.73 13.88 10.39
C MET A 1 2.10 14.49 10.61
N ASN A 2 3.05 14.27 9.68
CA ASN A 2 4.42 14.79 9.76
C ASN A 2 4.49 16.32 9.86
N TRP A 3 3.67 17.04 9.10
CA TRP A 3 3.56 18.51 9.18
C TRP A 3 3.15 19.02 10.58
N LYS A 4 2.18 18.35 11.22
CA LYS A 4 1.74 18.70 12.59
C LYS A 4 2.79 18.35 13.64
N ARG A 5 3.61 17.31 13.41
CA ARG A 5 4.67 16.86 14.34
C ARG A 5 6.04 17.53 14.09
N ARG A 6 6.19 18.28 12.99
CA ARG A 6 7.46 18.87 12.50
C ARG A 6 8.65 17.89 12.41
N SER A 7 8.38 16.58 12.37
CA SER A 7 9.39 15.52 12.43
C SER A 7 8.93 14.28 11.68
N THR A 8 9.88 13.59 11.04
CA THR A 8 9.69 12.28 10.40
C THR A 8 10.15 11.09 11.26
N SER A 9 10.65 11.33 12.48
CA SER A 9 11.26 10.31 13.36
C SER A 9 10.32 9.17 13.81
N GLY A 10 9.02 9.25 13.51
CA GLY A 10 8.05 8.18 13.79
C GLY A 10 7.74 7.24 12.63
N LEU A 11 8.22 7.53 11.41
CA LEU A 11 7.93 6.77 10.20
C LEU A 11 9.25 6.31 9.57
N ALA A 12 9.48 5.00 9.50
CA ALA A 12 10.61 4.46 8.75
C ALA A 12 10.40 4.79 7.26
N ILE A 13 11.43 5.35 6.60
CA ILE A 13 11.40 5.71 5.17
C ILE A 13 10.97 4.55 4.26
N ASP A 14 11.21 3.31 4.73
CA ASP A 14 10.76 2.04 4.15
C ASP A 14 9.29 2.05 3.72
N PHE A 15 8.41 2.58 4.57
CA PHE A 15 6.97 2.53 4.33
C PHE A 15 6.54 3.45 3.15
N PRO A 16 6.94 4.74 3.11
CA PRO A 16 6.83 5.58 1.92
C PRO A 16 7.46 4.98 0.67
N THR A 17 8.67 4.41 0.73
CA THR A 17 9.36 3.82 -0.43
C THR A 17 8.55 2.69 -1.04
N LEU A 18 8.08 1.73 -0.23
CA LEU A 18 7.22 0.64 -0.70
C LEU A 18 5.88 1.13 -1.25
N ASN A 19 5.30 2.18 -0.66
CA ASN A 19 4.07 2.79 -1.16
C ASN A 19 4.26 3.44 -2.54
N VAL A 20 5.36 4.17 -2.77
CA VAL A 20 5.67 4.76 -4.07
C VAL A 20 5.80 3.67 -5.13
N LEU A 21 6.61 2.63 -4.89
CA LEU A 21 6.76 1.50 -5.81
C LEU A 21 5.40 0.84 -6.10
N GLY A 22 4.65 0.49 -5.05
CA GLY A 22 3.37 -0.17 -5.18
C GLY A 22 2.37 0.66 -5.98
N PHE A 23 2.11 1.92 -5.58
CA PHE A 23 1.12 2.76 -6.27
C PHE A 23 1.54 3.15 -7.69
N PHE A 24 2.84 3.21 -7.98
CA PHE A 24 3.34 3.37 -9.34
C PHE A 24 2.97 2.16 -10.20
N CYS A 25 3.26 0.94 -9.75
CA CYS A 25 2.89 -0.30 -10.43
C CYS A 25 1.36 -0.44 -10.60
N TYR A 26 0.59 -0.10 -9.56
CA TYR A 26 -0.87 -0.09 -9.60
C TYR A 26 -1.41 0.89 -10.65
N THR A 27 -0.87 2.11 -10.71
CA THR A 27 -1.31 3.12 -11.68
C THR A 27 -1.01 2.70 -13.12
N ILE A 28 0.18 2.13 -13.36
CA ILE A 28 0.52 1.63 -14.71
C ILE A 28 -0.38 0.47 -15.10
N SER A 29 -0.57 -0.52 -14.22
CA SER A 29 -1.41 -1.68 -14.52
C SER A 29 -2.87 -1.31 -14.78
N THR A 30 -3.47 -0.45 -13.95
CA THR A 30 -4.83 0.04 -14.16
C THR A 30 -4.98 0.86 -15.44
N CYS A 31 -4.03 1.74 -15.76
CA CYS A 31 -4.00 2.44 -17.06
C CYS A 31 -3.89 1.48 -18.24
N SER A 32 -3.04 0.44 -18.13
CA SER A 32 -2.86 -0.56 -19.18
C SER A 32 -4.13 -1.37 -19.42
N PHE A 33 -4.83 -1.80 -18.37
CA PHE A 33 -6.10 -2.52 -18.51
C PHE A 33 -7.23 -1.65 -19.07
N LEU A 34 -7.25 -0.35 -18.75
CA LEU A 34 -8.30 0.55 -19.21
C LEU A 34 -8.08 1.02 -20.66
N TYR A 35 -6.86 1.45 -20.99
CA TYR A 35 -6.60 2.18 -22.23
C TYR A 35 -5.92 1.36 -23.33
N SER A 36 -5.19 0.28 -23.01
CA SER A 36 -4.43 -0.48 -24.03
C SER A 36 -5.33 -1.51 -24.74
N PRO A 37 -5.60 -1.36 -26.05
CA PRO A 37 -6.40 -2.34 -26.78
C PRO A 37 -5.74 -3.72 -26.80
N THR A 38 -4.41 -3.76 -26.86
CA THR A 38 -3.63 -5.01 -26.87
C THR A 38 -3.81 -5.79 -25.58
N ILE A 39 -3.70 -5.13 -24.42
CA ILE A 39 -3.86 -5.78 -23.11
C ILE A 39 -5.31 -6.26 -22.94
N ARG A 40 -6.28 -5.45 -23.35
CA ARG A 40 -7.71 -5.82 -23.29
C ARG A 40 -8.01 -7.04 -24.16
N ALA A 41 -7.47 -7.10 -25.38
CA ALA A 41 -7.63 -8.26 -26.26
C ALA A 41 -6.95 -9.52 -25.68
N GLN A 42 -5.75 -9.38 -25.13
CA GLN A 42 -5.04 -10.48 -24.46
C GLN A 42 -5.79 -10.97 -23.22
N TYR A 43 -6.39 -10.06 -22.45
CA TYR A 43 -7.21 -10.39 -21.29
C TYR A 43 -8.46 -11.17 -21.69
N ALA A 44 -9.18 -10.68 -22.71
CA ALA A 44 -10.38 -11.32 -23.24
C ALA A 44 -10.11 -12.75 -23.72
N ALA A 45 -8.97 -12.98 -24.38
CA ALA A 45 -8.56 -14.30 -24.84
C ALA A 45 -8.24 -15.27 -23.68
N ARG A 46 -7.72 -14.77 -22.56
CA ARG A 46 -7.41 -15.58 -21.36
C ARG A 46 -8.62 -15.79 -20.44
N HIS A 47 -9.62 -14.91 -20.49
CA HIS A 47 -10.79 -14.94 -19.61
C HIS A 47 -12.09 -14.98 -20.43
N PRO A 48 -12.37 -16.09 -21.15
CA PRO A 48 -13.54 -16.18 -22.02
C PRO A 48 -14.88 -16.05 -21.28
N ALA A 49 -14.91 -16.37 -19.97
CA ALA A 49 -16.10 -16.20 -19.13
C ALA A 49 -16.36 -14.75 -18.69
N SER A 50 -15.34 -13.89 -18.74
CA SER A 50 -15.44 -12.47 -18.38
C SER A 50 -14.41 -11.68 -19.19
N PRO A 51 -14.69 -11.45 -20.48
CA PRO A 51 -13.69 -10.96 -21.42
C PRO A 51 -13.33 -9.49 -21.22
N GLU A 52 -14.17 -8.72 -20.51
CA GLU A 52 -13.86 -7.34 -20.18
C GLU A 52 -13.08 -7.23 -18.87
N PRO A 53 -11.92 -6.54 -18.85
CA PRO A 53 -11.27 -6.18 -17.61
C PRO A 53 -12.22 -5.35 -16.75
N THR A 54 -12.31 -5.71 -15.47
CA THR A 54 -13.14 -5.03 -14.47
C THR A 54 -12.55 -3.70 -13.99
N VAL A 55 -11.47 -3.22 -14.60
CA VAL A 55 -10.85 -1.93 -14.28
C VAL A 55 -11.65 -0.83 -14.94
N ARG A 56 -12.05 0.18 -14.16
CA ARG A 56 -12.83 1.32 -14.62
C ARG A 56 -12.04 2.62 -14.41
N PHE A 57 -12.60 3.74 -14.91
CA PHE A 57 -11.93 5.04 -14.84
C PHE A 57 -11.68 5.51 -13.40
N ASN A 58 -12.59 5.20 -12.48
CA ASN A 58 -12.45 5.49 -11.05
C ASN A 58 -11.18 4.85 -10.45
N ASP A 59 -10.83 3.62 -10.86
CA ASP A 59 -9.66 2.90 -10.36
C ASP A 59 -8.35 3.59 -10.79
N VAL A 60 -8.32 4.12 -12.02
CA VAL A 60 -7.21 4.92 -12.55
C VAL A 60 -7.12 6.25 -11.81
N ALA A 61 -8.24 6.95 -11.62
CA ALA A 61 -8.27 8.20 -10.88
C ALA A 61 -7.80 8.03 -9.44
N PHE A 62 -8.24 6.95 -8.77
CA PHE A 62 -7.78 6.56 -7.45
C PHE A 62 -6.27 6.26 -7.43
N GLY A 63 -5.79 5.47 -8.39
CA GLY A 63 -4.36 5.12 -8.51
C GLY A 63 -3.47 6.34 -8.67
N VAL A 64 -3.81 7.24 -9.60
CA VAL A 64 -3.08 8.49 -9.84
C VAL A 64 -3.11 9.39 -8.61
N HIS A 65 -4.28 9.58 -8.00
CA HIS A 65 -4.41 10.39 -6.79
C HIS A 65 -3.55 9.83 -5.64
N ALA A 66 -3.63 8.52 -5.40
CA ALA A 66 -2.85 7.86 -4.38
C ALA A 66 -1.34 7.98 -4.67
N LEU A 67 -0.91 7.82 -5.92
CA LEU A 67 0.48 8.01 -6.35
C LEU A 67 0.97 9.43 -6.02
N VAL A 68 0.19 10.46 -6.33
CA VAL A 68 0.50 11.85 -5.97
C VAL A 68 0.64 12.02 -4.46
N MET A 69 -0.31 11.48 -3.68
CA MET A 69 -0.29 11.58 -2.22
C MET A 69 0.93 10.88 -1.59
N VAL A 70 1.34 9.72 -2.11
CA VAL A 70 2.52 9.01 -1.60
C VAL A 70 3.82 9.68 -2.05
N LEU A 71 3.88 10.28 -3.24
CA LEU A 71 5.01 11.10 -3.66
C LEU A 71 5.16 12.35 -2.80
N LEU A 72 4.05 13.03 -2.50
CA LEU A 72 4.03 14.16 -1.56
C LEU A 72 4.53 13.73 -0.19
N THR A 73 4.05 12.58 0.32
CA THR A 73 4.49 12.04 1.61
C THR A 73 5.96 11.65 1.60
N TYR A 74 6.46 11.06 0.50
CA TYR A 74 7.87 10.73 0.34
C TYR A 74 8.75 11.98 0.27
N SER A 75 8.27 13.05 -0.39
CA SER A 75 9.00 14.31 -0.49
C SER A 75 9.26 14.97 0.86
N GLN A 76 8.43 14.70 1.88
CA GLN A 76 8.59 15.21 3.25
C GLN A 76 9.81 14.65 3.97
N PHE A 77 10.46 13.61 3.43
CA PHE A 77 11.71 13.07 3.95
C PHE A 77 12.94 13.84 3.46
N PHE A 78 12.77 14.75 2.50
CA PHE A 78 13.83 15.66 2.07
C PHE A 78 13.65 17.00 2.78
N GLN A 79 14.73 17.55 3.35
CA GLN A 79 14.68 18.78 4.14
C GLN A 79 14.31 20.00 3.29
N TRP A 80 14.67 19.97 2.01
CA TRP A 80 14.68 21.12 1.11
C TRP A 80 13.28 21.71 0.78
N PRO A 81 12.18 20.94 0.64
CA PRO A 81 10.87 21.52 0.36
C PRO A 81 10.03 21.84 1.61
N TRP A 82 10.33 21.24 2.78
CA TRP A 82 9.38 21.20 3.91
C TRP A 82 9.91 21.76 5.23
N TYR A 83 11.22 22.08 5.34
CA TYR A 83 11.86 22.57 6.57
C TYR A 83 11.54 21.70 7.82
N LEU A 84 11.38 20.39 7.63
CA LEU A 84 11.11 19.43 8.70
C LEU A 84 12.41 18.93 9.32
N HIS A 85 12.38 18.60 10.61
CA HIS A 85 13.52 17.95 11.26
C HIS A 85 13.59 16.49 10.81
N VAL A 86 14.50 16.20 9.88
CA VAL A 86 14.77 14.87 9.34
C VAL A 86 15.96 14.27 10.08
N SER A 87 15.84 13.04 10.59
CA SER A 87 16.99 12.37 11.19
C SER A 87 18.04 12.02 10.13
N SER A 88 19.32 12.19 10.43
CA SER A 88 20.42 12.09 9.44
C SER A 88 20.64 10.68 8.86
N ASN A 89 19.92 9.66 9.34
CA ASN A 89 20.14 8.25 8.99
C ASN A 89 18.90 7.54 8.42
N GLN A 90 18.08 8.26 7.64
CA GLN A 90 16.87 7.72 6.98
C GLN A 90 17.21 7.01 5.66
N ARG A 91 17.98 5.91 5.71
CA ARG A 91 18.21 5.05 4.54
C ARG A 91 17.17 3.93 4.51
N ALA A 92 16.69 3.58 3.32
CA ALA A 92 15.84 2.42 3.14
C ALA A 92 16.58 1.16 3.61
N SER A 93 15.89 0.27 4.33
CA SER A 93 16.49 -0.96 4.83
C SER A 93 16.88 -1.90 3.69
N GLY A 94 17.90 -2.74 3.93
CA GLY A 94 18.38 -3.73 2.95
C GLY A 94 17.27 -4.61 2.35
N PRO A 95 16.32 -5.14 3.15
CA PRO A 95 15.19 -5.91 2.62
C PRO A 95 14.29 -5.11 1.68
N VAL A 96 13.97 -3.86 2.03
CA VAL A 96 13.13 -2.98 1.18
C VAL A 96 13.84 -2.66 -0.13
N LEU A 97 15.13 -2.33 -0.06
CA LEU A 97 15.93 -2.08 -1.24
C LEU A 97 16.04 -3.32 -2.13
N GLY A 98 16.14 -4.51 -1.52
CA GLY A 98 16.08 -5.79 -2.23
C GLY A 98 14.76 -6.02 -2.95
N ILE A 99 13.63 -5.65 -2.35
CA ILE A 99 12.31 -5.72 -3.01
C ILE A 99 12.24 -4.73 -4.18
N VAL A 100 12.74 -3.50 -4.00
CA VAL A 100 12.72 -2.48 -5.06
C VAL A 100 13.54 -2.94 -6.26
N TRP A 101 14.81 -3.31 -6.06
CA TRP A 101 15.66 -3.77 -7.15
C TRP A 101 15.22 -5.11 -7.72
N GLY A 102 14.79 -6.05 -6.87
CA GLY A 102 14.25 -7.34 -7.28
C GLY A 102 13.02 -7.18 -8.17
N SER A 103 12.11 -6.26 -7.83
CA SER A 103 10.93 -5.95 -8.65
C SER A 103 11.32 -5.36 -10.00
N ILE A 104 12.27 -4.41 -10.02
CA ILE A 104 12.78 -3.82 -11.27
C ILE A 104 13.40 -4.89 -12.16
N VAL A 105 14.29 -5.72 -11.61
CA VAL A 105 14.94 -6.81 -12.35
C VAL A 105 13.92 -7.82 -12.87
N ALA A 106 12.95 -8.21 -12.06
CA ALA A 106 11.90 -9.15 -12.46
C ALA A 106 11.05 -8.60 -13.62
N ILE A 107 10.64 -7.33 -13.55
CA ILE A 107 9.88 -6.67 -14.61
C ILE A 107 10.72 -6.58 -15.89
N VAL A 108 11.98 -6.15 -15.79
CA VAL A 108 12.88 -6.05 -16.96
C VAL A 108 13.11 -7.43 -17.59
N ALA A 109 13.33 -8.47 -16.77
CA ALA A 109 13.50 -9.83 -17.25
C ALA A 109 12.23 -10.34 -17.97
N LEU A 110 11.04 -10.05 -17.43
CA LEU A 110 9.77 -10.38 -18.09
C LEU A 110 9.58 -9.62 -19.40
N VAL A 111 9.94 -8.34 -19.46
CA VAL A 111 9.89 -7.57 -20.71
C VAL A 111 10.82 -8.19 -21.75
N ILE A 112 12.05 -8.54 -21.37
CA ILE A 112 13.00 -9.21 -22.27
C ILE A 112 12.44 -10.57 -22.75
N LEU A 113 11.84 -11.34 -21.84
CA LEU A 113 11.23 -12.64 -22.15
C LEU A 113 10.07 -12.51 -23.15
N VAL A 114 9.16 -11.57 -22.91
CA VAL A 114 8.03 -11.29 -23.80
C VAL A 114 8.52 -10.81 -25.17
N MET A 115 9.55 -9.97 -25.19
CA MET A 115 10.16 -9.50 -26.43
C MET A 115 10.88 -10.61 -27.20
N SER A 116 11.53 -11.56 -26.52
CA SER A 116 12.31 -12.62 -27.17
C SER A 116 11.45 -13.74 -27.74
N TYR A 117 10.36 -14.11 -27.06
CA TYR A 117 9.45 -15.17 -27.51
C TYR A 117 8.39 -14.67 -28.48
N SER A 118 7.76 -13.55 -28.18
CA SER A 118 6.51 -13.14 -28.84
C SER A 118 6.66 -11.89 -29.70
N GLY A 119 7.82 -11.25 -29.68
CA GLY A 119 8.10 -10.03 -30.42
C GLY A 119 7.21 -8.86 -30.00
N TRP A 120 7.07 -7.86 -30.88
CA TRP A 120 6.42 -6.58 -30.54
C TRP A 120 4.90 -6.53 -30.82
N GLN A 121 4.43 -7.15 -31.91
CA GLN A 121 3.12 -6.82 -32.51
C GLN A 121 2.12 -7.98 -32.64
N ARG A 122 2.56 -9.23 -32.81
CA ARG A 122 1.67 -10.40 -32.94
C ARG A 122 2.02 -11.43 -31.88
N GLN A 123 1.62 -11.13 -30.66
CA GLN A 123 1.78 -12.04 -29.53
C GLN A 123 0.56 -12.95 -29.45
N ASP A 124 0.77 -14.25 -29.34
CA ASP A 124 -0.29 -15.16 -28.94
C ASP A 124 -0.68 -14.83 -27.48
N PRO A 125 -1.95 -14.51 -27.20
CA PRO A 125 -2.39 -14.27 -25.85
C PRO A 125 -2.13 -15.43 -24.88
N GLN A 126 -2.06 -16.68 -25.34
CA GLN A 126 -1.85 -17.84 -24.46
C GLN A 126 -0.39 -18.07 -24.07
N ASP A 127 0.54 -17.49 -24.82
CA ASP A 127 1.97 -17.51 -24.52
C ASP A 127 2.38 -16.26 -23.71
N TRP A 128 3.69 -16.08 -23.50
CA TRP A 128 4.26 -14.90 -22.86
C TRP A 128 3.89 -13.62 -23.62
N ALA A 129 3.09 -12.77 -23.00
CA ALA A 129 2.52 -11.60 -23.63
C ALA A 129 2.61 -10.36 -22.73
N TRP A 130 2.31 -9.19 -23.27
CA TRP A 130 2.34 -7.94 -22.50
C TRP A 130 1.45 -7.97 -21.26
N ILE A 131 0.35 -8.73 -21.29
CA ILE A 131 -0.51 -8.95 -20.12
C ILE A 131 0.23 -9.59 -18.94
N ASP A 132 1.26 -10.42 -19.17
CA ASP A 132 2.07 -11.00 -18.08
C ASP A 132 2.92 -9.95 -17.37
N VAL A 133 3.42 -8.97 -18.12
CA VAL A 133 4.13 -7.80 -17.54
C VAL A 133 3.16 -6.99 -16.70
N VAL A 134 1.92 -6.81 -17.17
CA VAL A 134 0.88 -6.09 -16.42
C VAL A 134 0.51 -6.85 -15.13
N TYR A 135 0.34 -8.17 -15.18
CA TYR A 135 0.12 -8.98 -13.98
C TYR A 135 1.31 -8.92 -13.01
N ALA A 136 2.54 -8.92 -13.52
CA ALA A 136 3.72 -8.74 -12.66
C ALA A 136 3.70 -7.42 -11.89
N LEU A 137 3.23 -6.32 -12.50
CA LEU A 137 3.03 -5.04 -11.80
C LEU A 137 2.00 -5.15 -10.67
N GLU A 138 0.89 -5.85 -10.89
CA GLU A 138 -0.12 -6.11 -9.85
C GLU A 138 0.46 -6.96 -8.70
N TYR A 139 1.25 -7.98 -9.01
CA TYR A 139 1.93 -8.79 -7.99
C TYR A 139 2.98 -7.99 -7.21
N VAL A 140 3.74 -7.09 -7.85
CA VAL A 140 4.68 -6.20 -7.15
C VAL A 140 3.93 -5.30 -6.18
N LYS A 141 2.79 -4.71 -6.57
CA LYS A 141 1.92 -3.94 -5.67
C LYS A 141 1.48 -4.79 -4.47
N LEU A 142 1.08 -6.04 -4.70
CA LEU A 142 0.66 -6.95 -3.62
C LEU A 142 1.81 -7.24 -2.66
N ILE A 143 2.98 -7.63 -3.17
CA ILE A 143 4.15 -7.95 -2.35
C ILE A 143 4.55 -6.74 -1.51
N CYS A 144 4.61 -5.55 -2.12
CA CYS A 144 4.87 -4.30 -1.39
C CYS A 144 3.89 -4.12 -0.24
N THR A 145 2.61 -4.47 -0.46
CA THR A 145 1.53 -4.38 0.53
C THR A 145 1.69 -5.37 1.68
N LEU A 146 1.99 -6.63 1.38
CA LEU A 146 2.22 -7.66 2.40
C LEU A 146 3.45 -7.35 3.26
N VAL A 147 4.56 -6.95 2.63
CA VAL A 147 5.81 -6.65 3.32
C VAL A 147 5.67 -5.45 4.25
N LYS A 148 4.86 -4.45 3.91
CA LYS A 148 4.57 -3.34 4.84
C LYS A 148 3.58 -3.74 5.92
N TYR A 149 2.52 -4.49 5.59
CA TYR A 149 1.40 -4.69 6.50
C TYR A 149 1.65 -5.78 7.55
N ILE A 150 2.31 -6.88 7.19
CA ILE A 150 2.56 -7.98 8.13
C ILE A 150 3.43 -7.53 9.32
N PRO A 151 4.61 -6.90 9.11
CA PRO A 151 5.44 -6.43 10.21
C PRO A 151 4.74 -5.33 11.01
N GLN A 152 4.01 -4.43 10.35
CA GLN A 152 3.27 -3.37 11.05
C GLN A 152 2.19 -3.94 11.96
N ALA A 153 1.40 -4.91 11.48
CA ALA A 153 0.38 -5.59 12.27
C ALA A 153 0.98 -6.29 13.50
N TRP A 154 2.14 -6.92 13.33
CA TRP A 154 2.86 -7.57 14.42
C TRP A 154 3.43 -6.57 15.44
N VAL A 155 4.04 -5.48 14.97
CA VAL A 155 4.56 -4.42 15.85
C VAL A 155 3.44 -3.76 16.64
N ASN A 156 2.31 -3.44 16.00
CA ASN A 156 1.12 -2.92 16.69
C ASN A 156 0.64 -3.90 17.76
N TYR A 157 0.58 -5.19 17.44
CA TYR A 157 0.19 -6.23 18.40
C TYR A 157 1.16 -6.35 19.57
N LYS A 158 2.47 -6.25 19.33
CA LYS A 158 3.51 -6.37 20.36
C LYS A 158 3.58 -5.13 21.26
N ARG A 159 3.47 -3.93 20.67
CA ARG A 159 3.51 -2.65 21.39
C ARG A 159 2.20 -2.30 22.09
N LYS A 160 1.09 -2.96 21.69
CA LYS A 160 -0.26 -2.63 22.15
C LYS A 160 -0.60 -1.14 21.93
N SER A 161 -0.02 -0.55 20.89
CA SER A 161 -0.17 0.85 20.53
C SER A 161 0.00 1.00 19.02
N THR A 162 -0.80 1.89 18.43
CA THR A 162 -0.72 2.29 17.02
C THR A 162 -0.21 3.73 16.87
N GLN A 163 0.38 4.31 17.94
CA GLN A 163 0.89 5.68 17.92
C GLN A 163 2.12 5.82 17.02
N GLY A 164 2.18 6.92 16.25
CA GLY A 164 3.28 7.20 15.30
C GLY A 164 3.02 6.72 13.87
N TRP A 165 1.93 5.98 13.63
CA TRP A 165 1.51 5.53 12.30
C TRP A 165 0.22 6.23 11.85
N SER A 166 0.11 6.53 10.56
CA SER A 166 -1.00 7.32 10.01
C SER A 166 -2.17 6.44 9.57
N ILE A 167 -3.09 6.14 10.49
CA ILE A 167 -4.34 5.39 10.19
C ILE A 167 -5.15 6.01 9.04
N LEU A 168 -5.06 7.33 8.84
CA LEU A 168 -5.76 8.04 7.77
C LEU A 168 -5.49 7.45 6.39
N GLN A 169 -4.27 6.95 6.13
CA GLN A 169 -3.96 6.36 4.84
C GLN A 169 -4.76 5.06 4.62
N ILE A 170 -4.86 4.21 5.64
CA ILE A 170 -5.67 2.99 5.58
C ILE A 170 -7.15 3.30 5.45
N LEU A 171 -7.63 4.34 6.15
CA LEU A 171 -9.02 4.77 6.02
C LEU A 171 -9.34 5.24 4.60
N PHE A 172 -8.42 5.94 3.94
CA PHE A 172 -8.59 6.31 2.54
C PHE A 172 -8.52 5.12 1.58
N ASP A 173 -7.62 4.16 1.83
CA ASP A 173 -7.50 2.94 1.03
C ASP A 173 -8.79 2.11 1.10
N ILE A 174 -9.34 1.87 2.30
CA ILE A 174 -10.60 1.11 2.45
C ILE A 174 -11.80 1.89 1.91
N THR A 175 -11.85 3.22 2.07
CA THR A 175 -12.94 4.04 1.54
C THR A 175 -12.92 3.98 0.01
N GLY A 176 -11.75 4.11 -0.62
CA GLY A 176 -11.59 3.94 -2.05
C GLY A 176 -12.00 2.55 -2.54
N GLY A 177 -11.59 1.51 -1.80
CA GLY A 177 -11.96 0.12 -2.09
C GLY A 177 -13.47 -0.12 -2.01
N VAL A 178 -14.13 0.37 -0.96
CA VAL A 178 -15.59 0.26 -0.79
C VAL A 178 -16.34 1.02 -1.88
N LEU A 179 -15.91 2.24 -2.21
CA LEU A 179 -16.53 3.02 -3.29
C LEU A 179 -16.38 2.34 -4.66
N SER A 180 -15.21 1.74 -4.95
CA SER A 180 -15.00 0.98 -6.19
C SER A 180 -15.87 -0.29 -6.24
N LEU A 181 -15.99 -1.02 -5.13
CA LEU A 181 -16.89 -2.18 -5.04
C LEU A 181 -18.37 -1.80 -5.20
N LEU A 182 -18.80 -0.71 -4.57
CA LEU A 182 -20.18 -0.21 -4.72
C LEU A 182 -20.47 0.18 -6.17
N GLN A 183 -19.52 0.83 -6.85
CA GLN A 183 -19.67 1.14 -8.27
C GLN A 183 -19.76 -0.13 -9.12
N LEU A 184 -18.93 -1.15 -8.85
CA LEU A 184 -19.00 -2.43 -9.56
C LEU A 184 -20.37 -3.11 -9.39
N VAL A 185 -20.95 -3.07 -8.20
CA VAL A 185 -22.29 -3.62 -7.93
C VAL A 185 -23.36 -2.84 -8.69
N ILE A 186 -23.28 -1.51 -8.71
CA ILE A 186 -24.22 -0.66 -9.46
C ILE A 186 -24.11 -0.96 -10.96
N ASP A 187 -22.90 -0.99 -11.51
CA ASP A 187 -22.66 -1.25 -12.93
C ASP A 187 -23.15 -2.66 -13.33
N ALA A 188 -22.88 -3.69 -12.52
CA ALA A 188 -23.36 -5.05 -12.75
C ALA A 188 -24.90 -5.13 -12.68
N SER A 189 -25.52 -4.40 -11.76
CA SER A 189 -26.98 -4.34 -11.63
C SER A 189 -27.66 -3.61 -12.79
N LEU A 190 -27.00 -2.62 -13.39
CA LEU A 190 -27.52 -1.85 -14.53
C LEU A 190 -27.32 -2.57 -15.87
N GLN A 191 -26.31 -3.44 -15.96
CA GLN A 191 -25.94 -4.18 -17.18
C GLN A 191 -26.49 -5.61 -17.20
N ASP A 192 -27.19 -6.04 -16.13
CA ASP A 192 -27.64 -7.42 -15.89
C ASP A 192 -26.52 -8.47 -16.04
N ASP A 193 -25.25 -8.04 -15.91
CA ASP A 193 -24.06 -8.87 -16.08
C ASP A 193 -23.27 -8.94 -14.79
N TRP A 194 -23.45 -10.06 -14.08
CA TRP A 194 -22.79 -10.38 -12.82
C TRP A 194 -21.45 -11.11 -13.03
N SER A 195 -21.10 -11.46 -14.27
CA SER A 195 -19.93 -12.27 -14.58
C SER A 195 -18.63 -11.62 -14.09
N GLY A 196 -18.55 -10.29 -14.13
CA GLY A 196 -17.40 -9.52 -13.63
C GLY A 196 -17.13 -9.65 -12.12
N ILE A 197 -18.11 -10.03 -11.30
CA ILE A 197 -17.95 -10.19 -9.84
C ILE A 197 -17.42 -11.59 -9.51
N THR A 198 -17.85 -12.63 -10.22
CA THR A 198 -17.46 -14.03 -9.95
C THR A 198 -16.33 -14.54 -10.85
N GLY A 199 -16.05 -13.86 -11.97
CA GLY A 199 -15.21 -14.38 -13.06
C GLY A 199 -13.70 -14.29 -12.87
N ASN A 200 -13.20 -13.64 -11.81
CA ASN A 200 -11.75 -13.50 -11.59
C ASN A 200 -11.33 -13.85 -10.15
N PRO A 201 -11.04 -15.14 -9.87
CA PRO A 201 -10.62 -15.61 -8.55
C PRO A 201 -9.35 -14.94 -8.03
N LEU A 202 -8.44 -14.56 -8.93
CA LEU A 202 -7.17 -13.91 -8.58
C LEU A 202 -7.43 -12.47 -8.09
N LYS A 203 -8.26 -11.70 -8.80
CA LYS A 203 -8.68 -10.35 -8.38
C LYS A 203 -9.47 -10.38 -7.07
N LEU A 204 -10.32 -11.38 -6.87
CA LEU A 204 -11.01 -11.60 -5.59
C LEU A 204 -10.01 -11.87 -4.46
N GLY A 205 -9.01 -12.73 -4.68
CA GLY A 205 -7.97 -12.99 -3.68
C GLY A 205 -7.16 -11.73 -3.31
N LEU A 206 -6.74 -10.96 -4.32
CA LEU A 206 -5.99 -9.72 -4.14
C LEU A 206 -6.77 -8.65 -3.37
N SER A 207 -8.03 -8.43 -3.75
CA SER A 207 -8.92 -7.45 -3.10
C SER A 207 -9.24 -7.86 -1.65
N ASN A 208 -9.52 -9.13 -1.41
CA ASN A 208 -9.83 -9.64 -0.07
C ASN A 208 -8.64 -9.51 0.90
N ILE A 209 -7.41 -9.78 0.45
CA ILE A 209 -6.22 -9.63 1.29
C ILE A 209 -6.04 -8.17 1.71
N SER A 210 -6.18 -7.21 0.78
CA SER A 210 -6.06 -5.78 1.11
C SER A 210 -7.11 -5.34 2.13
N ILE A 211 -8.38 -5.68 1.88
CA ILE A 211 -9.50 -5.33 2.77
C ILE A 211 -9.32 -5.97 4.15
N ALA A 212 -8.85 -7.21 4.23
CA ALA A 212 -8.61 -7.89 5.50
C ALA A 212 -7.54 -7.17 6.35
N PHE A 213 -6.44 -6.73 5.74
CA PHE A 213 -5.42 -5.95 6.46
C PHE A 213 -5.93 -4.57 6.87
N ASP A 214 -6.69 -3.90 6.00
CA ASP A 214 -7.26 -2.58 6.32
C ASP A 214 -8.22 -2.67 7.53
N LEU A 215 -9.10 -3.68 7.53
CA LEU A 215 -9.97 -3.97 8.67
C LEU A 215 -9.17 -4.32 9.94
N LEU A 216 -8.13 -5.16 9.82
CA LEU A 216 -7.26 -5.51 10.94
C LEU A 216 -6.66 -4.25 11.58
N PHE A 217 -6.20 -3.29 10.78
CA PHE A 217 -5.64 -2.05 11.30
C PHE A 217 -6.68 -1.13 11.93
N ILE A 218 -7.88 -1.05 11.37
CA ILE A 218 -9.00 -0.30 11.96
C ILE A 218 -9.36 -0.88 13.32
N VAL A 219 -9.47 -2.21 13.42
CA VAL A 219 -9.71 -2.93 14.68
C VAL A 219 -8.57 -2.68 15.67
N GLN A 220 -7.32 -2.79 15.24
CA GLN A 220 -6.17 -2.51 16.11
C GLN A 220 -6.18 -1.07 16.64
N HIS A 221 -6.50 -0.09 15.80
CA HIS A 221 -6.42 1.33 16.13
C HIS A 221 -7.58 1.80 17.01
N TYR A 222 -8.82 1.44 16.65
CA TYR A 222 -10.03 1.98 17.29
C TYR A 222 -10.60 1.07 18.38
N LEU A 223 -10.45 -0.25 18.26
CA LEU A 223 -11.05 -1.19 19.21
C LEU A 223 -10.03 -1.73 20.23
N LEU A 224 -8.86 -2.18 19.78
CA LEU A 224 -7.91 -2.84 20.67
C LEU A 224 -6.98 -1.86 21.39
N TYR A 225 -6.47 -0.85 20.69
CA TYR A 225 -5.46 0.08 21.24
C TYR A 225 -5.87 1.56 21.19
N PRO A 226 -7.11 1.94 21.57
CA PRO A 226 -7.55 3.32 21.52
C PRO A 226 -6.75 4.17 22.51
N GLY A 227 -6.00 5.15 21.99
CA GLY A 227 -5.31 6.15 22.82
C GLY A 227 -4.18 5.64 23.72
N LEU A 228 -3.79 4.37 23.63
CA LEU A 228 -2.68 3.83 24.42
C LEU A 228 -1.35 4.44 23.94
N VAL A 229 -0.72 5.24 24.80
CA VAL A 229 0.64 5.76 24.61
C VAL A 229 1.61 4.59 24.75
N ASP A 230 2.54 4.46 23.80
CA ASP A 230 3.56 3.41 23.81
C ASP A 230 4.30 3.39 25.17
N PRO A 231 4.30 2.27 25.91
CA PRO A 231 4.94 2.19 27.22
C PRO A 231 6.43 2.55 27.20
N SER A 232 7.12 2.33 26.08
CA SER A 232 8.53 2.68 25.91
C SER A 232 8.79 4.20 25.96
N VAL A 233 7.80 5.02 25.60
CA VAL A 233 7.87 6.49 25.67
C VAL A 233 7.73 7.00 27.11
N ARG A 234 7.06 6.26 28.01
CA ARG A 234 6.99 6.62 29.44
C ARG A 234 8.35 6.49 30.12
N THR A 235 9.18 5.54 29.70
CA THR A 235 10.46 5.25 30.35
C THR A 235 11.52 6.32 30.06
N GLU A 236 11.49 6.96 28.88
CA GLU A 236 12.44 8.03 28.53
C GLU A 236 11.99 9.43 29.00
N GLY A 237 10.71 9.61 29.33
CA GLY A 237 10.12 10.91 29.66
C GLY A 237 9.82 11.16 31.13
N SER A 238 10.28 10.31 32.05
CA SER A 238 10.06 10.49 33.50
C SER A 238 11.30 11.10 34.16
N PRO A 239 11.42 12.43 34.33
CA PRO A 239 12.27 12.95 35.37
C PRO A 239 11.73 12.42 36.69
N GLN A 240 12.59 11.70 37.41
CA GLN A 240 12.45 11.26 38.80
C GLN A 240 11.24 11.88 39.50
N GLN A 241 10.18 11.09 39.66
CA GLN A 241 9.16 11.39 40.67
C GLN A 241 9.89 11.30 42.02
N PRO A 242 10.03 12.40 42.79
CA PRO A 242 10.73 12.31 44.06
C PRO A 242 9.90 11.39 44.97
N LEU A 243 10.54 10.34 45.47
CA LEU A 243 10.06 9.63 46.66
C LEU A 243 9.90 10.69 47.75
N LEU A 244 8.66 10.96 48.15
CA LEU A 244 8.35 11.75 49.33
C LEU A 244 8.89 10.99 50.55
N THR A 245 10.14 11.26 50.92
CA THR A 245 10.62 11.03 52.28
C THR A 245 9.97 12.10 53.16
N SER A 246 8.94 11.70 53.89
CA SER A 246 8.40 12.49 54.98
C SER A 246 9.36 12.40 56.18
N ASP A 247 10.45 13.17 56.14
CA ASP A 247 11.15 13.57 57.36
C ASP A 247 10.46 14.84 57.88
N GLY A 248 9.48 14.62 58.75
CA GLY A 248 8.91 15.65 59.61
C GLY A 248 9.75 15.73 60.88
N ASP A 249 10.73 16.61 60.85
CA ASP A 249 11.45 17.14 62.00
C ASP A 249 10.48 18.01 62.82
N ASP A 250 9.99 17.49 63.95
CA ASP A 250 9.33 18.29 64.99
C ASP A 250 10.30 18.43 66.17
N SER A 251 10.88 19.61 66.30
CA SER A 251 11.47 20.20 67.50
C SER A 251 11.22 21.71 67.41
N PRO A 252 10.94 22.43 68.51
CA PRO A 252 11.62 22.31 69.81
C PRO A 252 10.72 21.97 71.02
#